data_AF-A0AAW3MZN8-F1
#
_entry.id   AF-A0AAW3MZN8-F1
#
_cell.length_a   1.000
_cell.length_b   1.000
_cell.length_c   1.000
_cell.angle_alpha   90.00
_cell.angle_beta   90.00
_cell.angle_gamma   90.00
#
_symmetry.space_group_name_H-M   'P 1'
#
loop_
_entity.id
_entity.type
_entity.pdbx_description
1 polymer ?
#
loop_
_entity_poly.entity_id
_entity_poly.type
_entity_poly.pdbx_seq_one_letter_code
_entity_poly.pdbx_strand_id
1 'polypeptide(L)'
;MSALTPMQRLIEEGKAVERTRSEVFGYWRGYEICVRREKTACMGGWYIIVKHPDGGYLYDGWWDECGASIEQAVEEAFRGACLLEHA
;
A
#
# COMPACT_ATOMS: atom_id res chain seq x y z
N MET A 1 19.26 -2.38 -14.70
CA MET A 1 18.54 -3.12 -13.64
C MET A 1 17.15 -2.53 -13.60
N SER A 2 16.10 -3.33 -13.83
CA SER A 2 14.72 -2.84 -13.72
C SER A 2 14.47 -2.42 -12.29
N ALA A 3 13.89 -1.24 -12.08
CA ALA A 3 13.50 -0.80 -10.74
C ALA A 3 12.47 -1.79 -10.16
N LEU A 4 12.64 -2.15 -8.89
CA LEU A 4 11.68 -3.00 -8.17
C LEU A 4 10.36 -2.24 -8.00
N THR A 5 9.23 -2.94 -8.15
CA THR A 5 7.92 -2.34 -7.87
C THR A 5 7.78 -2.02 -6.38
N PRO A 6 6.90 -1.09 -6.00
CA PRO A 6 6.67 -0.76 -4.58
C PRO A 6 6.31 -1.99 -3.74
N MET A 7 5.57 -2.93 -4.32
CA MET A 7 5.23 -4.20 -3.67
C MET A 7 6.46 -5.11 -3.49
N GLN A 8 7.33 -5.22 -4.49
CA GLN A 8 8.58 -5.99 -4.35
C GLN A 8 9.48 -5.37 -3.28
N ARG A 9 9.61 -4.05 -3.25
CA ARG A 9 10.37 -3.33 -2.22
C ARG A 9 9.79 -3.54 -0.83
N LEU A 10 8.46 -3.51 -0.70
CA LEU A 10 7.80 -3.83 0.58
C LEU A 10 8.14 -5.27 1.01
N ILE A 11 8.09 -6.24 0.11
CA ILE A 11 8.37 -7.65 0.43
C ILE A 11 9.85 -7.89 0.77
N GLU A 12 10.77 -7.29 0.01
CA GLU A 12 12.21 -7.54 0.13
C GLU A 12 12.86 -6.70 1.24
N GLU A 13 12.45 -5.45 1.40
CA GLU A 13 13.06 -4.50 2.34
C GLU A 13 12.20 -4.26 3.59
N GLY A 14 10.92 -4.64 3.55
CA GLY A 14 9.98 -4.40 4.63
C GLY A 14 10.09 -5.38 5.79
N LYS A 15 9.33 -5.09 6.86
CA LYS A 15 9.23 -5.89 8.08
C LYS A 15 7.80 -6.31 8.32
N ALA A 16 7.62 -7.52 8.88
CA ALA A 16 6.31 -8.10 9.20
C ALA A 16 5.31 -8.01 8.04
N VAL A 17 5.78 -8.36 6.84
CA VAL A 17 4.97 -8.27 5.62
C VAL A 17 4.04 -9.46 5.55
N GLU A 18 2.74 -9.18 5.59
CA GLU A 18 1.67 -10.14 5.40
C GLU A 18 0.96 -9.82 4.09
N ARG A 19 0.73 -10.86 3.27
CA ARG A 19 0.09 -10.71 1.97
C ARG A 19 -0.93 -11.81 1.76
N THR A 20 -2.13 -11.39 1.38
CA THR A 20 -3.16 -12.25 0.80
C THR A 20 -3.54 -11.73 -0.58
N ARG A 21 -4.54 -12.35 -1.22
CA ARG A 21 -5.10 -11.83 -2.49
C ARG A 21 -5.89 -10.53 -2.32
N SER A 22 -6.32 -10.22 -1.10
CA SER A 22 -7.23 -9.10 -0.80
C SER A 22 -6.67 -8.13 0.22
N GLU A 23 -5.44 -8.34 0.70
CA GLU A 23 -4.85 -7.54 1.76
C GLU A 23 -3.33 -7.62 1.71
N VAL A 24 -2.69 -6.48 1.94
CA VAL A 24 -1.25 -6.36 2.22
C VAL A 24 -1.10 -5.54 3.47
N PHE A 25 -0.27 -6.02 4.38
CA PHE A 25 0.16 -5.30 5.56
C PHE A 25 1.67 -5.41 5.68
N GLY A 26 2.34 -4.37 6.15
CA GLY A 26 3.75 -4.44 6.49
C GLY A 26 4.33 -3.08 6.82
N TYR A 27 5.58 -3.09 7.28
CA TYR A 27 6.31 -1.87 7.59
C TYR A 27 7.44 -1.67 6.60
N TRP A 28 7.50 -0.51 5.96
CA TRP A 28 8.61 -0.15 5.07
C TRP A 28 9.32 1.07 5.63
N ARG A 29 10.62 0.97 5.93
CA ARG A 29 11.43 2.05 6.56
C ARG A 29 10.80 2.69 7.81
N GLY A 30 9.97 1.94 8.55
CA GLY A 30 9.25 2.41 9.74
C GLY A 30 7.85 2.96 9.47
N TYR A 31 7.47 3.13 8.20
CA TYR A 31 6.11 3.48 7.80
C TYR A 31 5.23 2.24 7.81
N GLU A 32 4.08 2.30 8.46
CA GLU A 32 3.08 1.23 8.41
C GLU A 32 2.28 1.37 7.11
N ILE A 33 2.19 0.29 6.33
CA ILE A 33 1.45 0.25 5.07
C ILE A 33 0.40 -0.85 5.20
N CYS A 34 -0.86 -0.46 5.08
CA CYS A 34 -2.00 -1.37 5.07
C CYS A 34 -2.86 -1.08 3.86
N VAL A 35 -3.06 -2.09 3.02
CA VAL A 35 -3.89 -2.03 1.82
C VAL A 35 -4.84 -3.19 1.88
N ARG A 36 -6.14 -2.93 1.89
CA ARG A 36 -7.17 -3.97 1.98
C ARG A 36 -8.27 -3.75 0.97
N ARG A 37 -8.74 -4.84 0.38
CA ARG A 37 -9.86 -4.80 -0.56
C ARG A 37 -11.14 -4.55 0.22
N GLU A 38 -11.92 -3.58 -0.25
CA GLU A 38 -13.21 -3.30 0.35
C GLU A 38 -14.20 -4.42 0.01
N LYS A 39 -14.82 -5.01 1.03
CA LYS A 39 -15.72 -6.17 0.88
C LYS A 39 -17.15 -5.75 0.55
N THR A 40 -17.47 -4.48 0.69
CA THR A 40 -18.79 -3.94 0.38
C THR A 40 -18.98 -3.95 -1.14
N ALA A 41 -19.80 -4.89 -1.62
CA ALA A 41 -19.95 -5.31 -3.01
C ALA A 41 -20.32 -4.23 -4.05
N CYS A 42 -20.57 -3.00 -3.63
CA CYS A 42 -20.97 -1.88 -4.48
C CYS A 42 -19.82 -0.90 -4.78
N MET A 43 -18.66 -1.09 -4.14
CA MET A 43 -17.54 -0.13 -4.07
C MET A 43 -16.21 -0.90 -4.15
N GLY A 44 -16.10 -1.84 -5.10
CA GLY A 44 -15.09 -2.90 -5.18
C GLY A 44 -13.60 -2.52 -5.29
N GLY A 45 -13.19 -1.35 -4.81
CA GLY A 45 -11.82 -0.83 -4.74
C GLY A 45 -11.05 -1.20 -3.48
N TRP A 46 -10.18 -0.29 -3.04
CA TRP A 46 -9.17 -0.54 -2.02
C TRP A 46 -9.21 0.53 -0.93
N TYR A 47 -9.16 0.11 0.33
CA TYR A 47 -8.90 1.00 1.45
C TYR A 47 -7.42 0.95 1.79
N ILE A 48 -6.79 2.13 1.83
CA ILE A 48 -5.35 2.29 1.96
C ILE A 48 -5.08 3.17 3.19
N ILE A 49 -4.19 2.67 4.04
CA ILE A 49 -3.66 3.40 5.19
C ILE A 49 -2.14 3.36 5.12
N VAL A 50 -1.52 4.53 5.25
CA VAL A 50 -0.08 4.69 5.45
C VAL A 50 0.16 5.58 6.66
N LYS A 51 0.87 5.06 7.67
CA LYS A 51 1.21 5.80 8.89
C LYS A 51 2.70 6.12 8.94
N HIS A 52 3.00 7.35 9.35
CA HIS A 52 4.33 7.76 9.78
C HIS A 52 4.68 7.07 11.11
N PRO A 53 5.96 6.71 11.35
CA PRO A 53 6.39 6.15 12.64
C PRO A 53 6.08 7.05 13.86
N ASP A 54 5.90 8.36 13.65
CA ASP A 54 5.51 9.31 14.70
C ASP A 54 4.00 9.24 15.05
N GLY A 55 3.24 8.34 14.42
CA GLY A 55 1.81 8.11 14.69
C GLY A 55 0.85 8.93 13.82
N GLY A 56 1.36 9.78 12.92
CA GLY A 56 0.55 10.51 11.95
C GLY A 56 0.12 9.65 10.75
N TYR A 57 -1.04 9.95 10.16
CA TYR A 57 -1.48 9.34 8.91
C TYR A 57 -0.96 10.17 7.74
N LEU A 58 -0.19 9.55 6.84
CA LEU A 58 0.24 10.17 5.58
C LEU A 58 -0.80 9.95 4.49
N TYR A 59 -1.46 8.79 4.54
CA TYR A 59 -2.55 8.44 3.66
C TYR A 59 -3.58 7.66 4.47
N ASP A 60 -4.85 8.07 4.39
CA ASP A 60 -5.99 7.33 4.93
C ASP A 60 -7.15 7.63 4.00
N GLY A 61 -7.44 6.68 3.12
CA GLY A 61 -8.37 6.93 2.04
C GLY A 61 -8.82 5.69 1.32
N TRP A 62 -9.97 5.85 0.67
CA TRP A 62 -10.53 4.84 -0.20
C TRP A 62 -10.24 5.18 -1.66
N TRP A 63 -9.76 4.18 -2.39
CA TRP A 63 -9.47 4.25 -3.81
C TRP A 63 -10.48 3.37 -4.56
N ASP A 64 -11.42 3.99 -5.27
CA ASP A 64 -12.56 3.35 -5.98
C ASP A 64 -12.16 2.55 -7.23
N GLU A 65 -10.89 2.26 -7.43
CA GLU A 65 -10.43 1.57 -8.63
C GLU A 65 -10.71 0.06 -8.53
N CYS A 66 -11.96 -0.34 -8.82
CA CYS A 66 -12.46 -1.68 -8.57
C CYS A 66 -11.76 -2.79 -9.37
N GLY A 67 -11.21 -2.41 -10.53
CA GLY A 67 -10.43 -3.30 -11.40
C GLY A 67 -8.95 -3.38 -11.03
N ALA A 68 -8.48 -2.55 -10.09
CA ALA A 68 -7.07 -2.49 -9.75
C ALA A 68 -6.60 -3.75 -9.04
N SER A 69 -5.42 -4.21 -9.43
CA SER A 69 -4.70 -5.28 -8.75
C SER A 69 -4.14 -4.80 -7.42
N ILE A 70 -3.86 -5.75 -6.53
CA ILE A 70 -3.22 -5.47 -5.23
C ILE A 70 -1.87 -4.74 -5.40
N GLU A 71 -1.13 -5.05 -6.46
CA GLU A 71 0.13 -4.38 -6.81
C GLU A 71 -0.07 -2.89 -7.10
N GLN A 72 -1.13 -2.56 -7.85
CA GLN A 72 -1.47 -1.17 -8.17
C GLN A 72 -1.95 -0.42 -6.92
N ALA A 73 -2.67 -1.10 -6.00
CA ALA A 73 -3.09 -0.49 -4.75
C ALA A 73 -1.92 -0.22 -3.79
N VAL A 74 -0.91 -1.10 -3.77
CA VAL A 74 0.35 -0.85 -3.04
C VAL A 74 1.13 0.30 -3.71
N GLU A 75 1.16 0.38 -5.03
CA GLU A 75 1.77 1.51 -5.73
C GLU A 75 1.08 2.83 -5.37
N GLU A 76 -0.26 2.87 -5.36
CA GLU A 76 -1.02 4.06 -4.97
C GLU A 76 -0.77 4.44 -3.50
N ALA A 77 -0.59 3.46 -2.59
CA ALA A 77 -0.21 3.73 -1.21
C ALA A 77 1.15 4.45 -1.11
N PHE A 78 2.16 3.96 -1.83
CA PHE A 78 3.49 4.56 -1.85
C PHE A 78 3.48 5.94 -2.54
N ARG A 79 2.69 6.10 -3.62
CA ARG A 79 2.52 7.35 -4.35
C ARG A 79 1.80 8.41 -3.50
N GLY A 80 0.67 8.03 -2.89
CA GLY A 80 -0.15 8.91 -2.06
C GLY A 80 0.55 9.37 -0.79
N ALA A 81 1.43 8.55 -0.23
CA ALA A 81 2.27 8.91 0.92
C ALA A 81 3.63 9.52 0.51
N CYS A 82 3.86 9.83 -0.77
CA CYS A 82 5.12 10.38 -1.30
C CYS A 82 6.38 9.58 -0.88
N LEU A 83 6.26 8.26 -0.75
CA LEU A 83 7.35 7.35 -0.35
C LEU A 83 8.26 6.97 -1.54
N LEU A 84 7.81 7.25 -2.76
CA LEU A 84 8.61 7.12 -3.97
C LEU A 84 9.44 8.41 -4.11
N GLU A 85 10.75 8.32 -3.86
CA GLU A 85 11.68 9.35 -4.30
C GLU A 85 11.48 9.54 -5.80
N HIS A 86 11.21 10.77 -6.24
CA HIS A 86 11.30 11.10 -7.67
C HIS A 86 12.75 10.84 -8.07
N ALA A 87 12.97 9.76 -8.83
CA ALA A 87 14.24 9.51 -9.49
C ALA A 87 14.53 10.63 -10.50
#